data_AF-A0A2L0GKA7-F1
#
_entry.id   AF-A0A2L0GKA7-F1
#
_cell.length_a   1.000
_cell.length_b   1.000
_cell.length_c   1.000
_cell.angle_alpha   90.00
_cell.angle_beta   90.00
_cell.angle_gamma   90.00
#
_symmetry.space_group_name_H-M   'P 1'
#
loop_
_entity.id
_entity.type
_entity.pdbx_description
1 polymer ?
#
loop_
_entity_poly.entity_id
_entity_poly.type
_entity_poly.pdbx_seq_one_letter_code
_entity_poly.pdbx_strand_id
1 'polypeptide(L)'
;MRFFVDTVQVRFLFNEQFGGIENFVDEWKARRSDRAQGVDPRSLKTVYKWLAEGMPKHENSFFGFFGALDADPIALMDFERSAFAKNFGRFRQAIMLAGLNVGGFRSLTRLLQPAQHWPDNHLAELYYGKTWSSRDFEHDACAAINSYVTFRLGVTNEDQRDWPRAYHISYRRKTNADGLWRPFGSIISRPSELTLVHENGAVQSAKPRASKLPVEFRTFFGPSAAEFRIASLHPFDAQLDLFDDPEVALVFAG
;
A
#
# COMPACT_ATOMS: atom_id res chain seq x y z
N MET A 1 -15.21 13.08 -5.06
CA MET A 1 -14.69 11.75 -4.66
C MET A 1 -14.42 11.74 -3.16
N ARG A 2 -14.84 10.69 -2.45
CA ARG A 2 -14.54 10.43 -1.03
C ARG A 2 -13.73 9.13 -0.96
N PHE A 3 -12.82 9.03 0.00
CA PHE A 3 -12.11 7.79 0.31
C PHE A 3 -12.86 7.10 1.45
N PHE A 4 -13.13 5.80 1.32
CA PHE A 4 -13.73 4.97 2.36
C PHE A 4 -12.77 3.83 2.72
N VAL A 5 -12.81 3.44 3.99
CA VAL A 5 -12.15 2.22 4.48
C VAL A 5 -13.13 1.06 4.50
N ASP A 6 -12.61 -0.16 4.37
CA ASP A 6 -13.35 -1.37 4.69
C ASP A 6 -13.69 -1.36 6.19
N THR A 7 -14.97 -1.15 6.49
CA THR A 7 -15.45 -1.05 7.87
C THR A 7 -15.55 -2.39 8.60
N VAL A 8 -15.45 -3.53 7.90
CA VAL A 8 -15.33 -4.85 8.53
C VAL A 8 -13.88 -5.03 8.96
N GLN A 9 -12.94 -4.83 8.04
CA GLN A 9 -11.52 -4.98 8.30
C GLN A 9 -11.02 -4.01 9.38
N VAL A 10 -11.46 -2.74 9.38
CA VAL A 10 -11.12 -1.76 10.42
C VAL A 10 -11.73 -2.10 11.78
N ARG A 11 -12.96 -2.66 11.82
CA ARG A 11 -13.56 -3.13 13.10
C ARG A 11 -12.83 -4.33 13.67
N PHE A 12 -12.32 -5.23 12.83
CA PHE A 12 -11.42 -6.30 13.25
C PHE A 12 -10.16 -5.73 13.91
N LEU A 13 -9.46 -4.76 13.28
CA LEU A 13 -8.27 -4.16 13.92
C LEU A 13 -8.59 -3.46 15.25
N PHE A 14 -9.73 -2.77 15.38
CA PHE A 14 -10.15 -2.18 16.67
C PHE A 14 -10.32 -3.23 17.76
N ASN A 15 -10.88 -4.40 17.44
CA ASN A 15 -11.10 -5.47 18.39
C ASN A 15 -9.78 -6.17 18.76
N GLU A 16 -8.96 -6.55 17.78
CA GLU A 16 -7.75 -7.35 18.03
C GLU A 16 -6.61 -6.58 18.70
N GLN A 17 -6.35 -5.32 18.30
CA GLN A 17 -5.29 -4.50 18.93
C GLN A 17 -5.72 -3.86 20.26
N PHE A 18 -6.98 -3.41 20.35
CA PHE A 18 -7.42 -2.51 21.43
C PHE A 18 -8.57 -3.07 22.26
N GLY A 19 -9.23 -4.17 21.87
CA GLY A 19 -10.44 -4.67 22.51
C GLY A 19 -11.69 -3.81 22.24
N GLY A 20 -11.64 -2.86 21.31
CA GLY A 20 -12.77 -1.99 20.94
C GLY A 20 -12.38 -0.60 20.43
N ILE A 21 -13.36 0.07 19.81
CA ILE A 21 -13.18 1.41 19.23
C ILE A 21 -13.08 2.52 20.29
N GLU A 22 -13.70 2.36 21.46
CA GLU A 22 -13.50 3.22 22.63
C GLU A 22 -12.02 3.22 23.04
N ASN A 23 -11.46 2.03 23.27
CA ASN A 23 -10.07 1.84 23.70
C ASN A 23 -9.06 2.36 22.65
N PHE A 24 -9.32 2.13 21.35
CA PHE A 24 -8.54 2.73 20.25
C PHE A 24 -8.47 4.26 20.35
N VAL A 25 -9.60 4.91 20.64
CA VAL A 25 -9.68 6.37 20.79
C VAL A 25 -8.93 6.86 22.03
N ASP A 26 -8.90 6.08 23.11
CA ASP A 26 -8.17 6.43 24.32
C ASP A 26 -6.66 6.18 24.20
N GLU A 27 -6.23 5.09 23.57
CA GLU A 27 -4.81 4.86 23.28
C GLU A 27 -4.26 5.89 22.28
N TRP A 28 -5.05 6.30 21.27
CA TRP A 28 -4.65 7.39 20.36
C TRP A 28 -4.46 8.72 21.11
N LYS A 29 -5.17 8.96 22.23
CA LYS A 29 -4.87 10.10 23.12
C LYS A 29 -3.56 9.89 23.89
N ALA A 30 -3.31 8.69 24.42
CA ALA A 30 -2.08 8.38 25.15
C ALA A 30 -0.82 8.49 24.27
N ARG A 31 -0.87 8.04 23.00
CA ARG A 31 0.25 8.18 22.06
C ARG A 31 0.70 9.64 21.84
N ARG A 32 -0.14 10.64 22.17
CA ARG A 32 0.20 12.08 22.14
C ARG A 32 0.97 12.57 23.37
N SER A 33 0.81 11.98 24.57
CA SER A 33 1.61 12.38 25.73
C SER A 33 3.06 11.91 25.60
N ASP A 34 3.25 10.76 24.96
CA ASP A 34 4.52 10.02 25.00
C ASP A 34 5.39 10.29 23.76
N ARG A 35 4.80 10.80 22.67
CA ARG A 35 5.51 11.14 21.44
C ARG A 35 5.29 12.60 21.06
N ALA A 36 6.37 13.27 20.63
CA ALA A 36 6.31 14.59 20.00
C ALA A 36 5.68 14.59 18.59
N GLN A 37 4.89 13.57 18.24
CA GLN A 37 4.14 13.49 16.99
C GLN A 37 2.94 14.44 17.07
N GLY A 38 2.96 15.53 16.28
CA GLY A 38 1.97 16.61 16.26
C GLY A 38 0.60 16.23 15.66
N VAL A 39 0.06 15.09 16.07
CA VAL A 39 -1.18 14.48 15.59
C VAL A 39 -2.25 14.63 16.67
N ASP A 40 -3.20 15.54 16.46
CA ASP A 40 -4.33 15.64 17.38
C ASP A 40 -5.21 14.36 17.30
N PRO A 41 -5.46 13.66 18.42
CA PRO A 41 -6.41 12.56 18.47
C PRO A 41 -7.85 13.04 18.20
N ARG A 42 -8.77 12.10 18.05
CA ARG A 42 -10.12 12.36 17.54
C ARG A 42 -11.17 11.70 18.41
N SER A 43 -12.32 12.35 18.57
CA SER A 43 -13.39 11.79 19.41
C SER A 43 -13.99 10.53 18.77
N LEU A 44 -14.55 9.64 19.60
CA LEU A 44 -15.29 8.46 19.16
C LEU A 44 -16.38 8.80 18.12
N LYS A 45 -17.13 9.89 18.35
CA LYS A 45 -18.10 10.44 17.40
C LYS A 45 -17.47 10.86 16.06
N THR A 46 -16.25 11.38 16.08
CA THR A 46 -15.49 11.74 14.87
C THR A 46 -15.05 10.49 14.10
N VAL A 47 -14.55 9.46 14.78
CA VAL A 47 -14.14 8.20 14.14
C VAL A 47 -15.34 7.50 13.51
N TYR A 48 -16.44 7.32 14.25
CA TYR A 48 -17.69 6.79 13.69
C TYR A 48 -18.18 7.58 12.48
N LYS A 49 -18.08 8.93 12.51
CA LYS A 49 -18.42 9.77 11.36
C LYS A 49 -17.56 9.47 10.14
N TRP A 50 -16.25 9.24 10.30
CA TRP A 50 -15.37 8.92 9.16
C TRP A 50 -15.65 7.54 8.55
N LEU A 51 -15.99 6.54 9.37
CA LEU A 51 -16.41 5.22 8.87
C LEU A 51 -17.74 5.29 8.09
N ALA A 52 -18.67 6.12 8.55
CA ALA A 52 -19.98 6.32 7.94
C ALA A 52 -19.95 7.22 6.69
N GLU A 53 -19.22 8.33 6.73
CA GLU A 53 -19.23 9.37 5.68
C GLU A 53 -17.98 9.40 4.78
N GLY A 54 -16.91 8.71 5.15
CA GLY A 54 -15.62 8.72 4.45
C GLY A 54 -14.53 9.48 5.21
N MET A 55 -13.28 9.11 4.91
CA MET A 55 -12.08 9.55 5.61
C MET A 55 -11.76 11.04 5.41
N PRO A 56 -11.08 11.69 6.37
CA PRO A 56 -10.78 13.11 6.32
C PRO A 56 -9.81 13.47 5.18
N LYS A 57 -10.00 14.65 4.59
CA LYS A 57 -9.10 15.18 3.52
C LYS A 57 -7.78 15.77 4.06
N HIS A 58 -7.65 15.94 5.37
CA HIS A 58 -6.51 16.62 5.98
C HIS A 58 -5.46 15.60 6.42
N GLU A 59 -4.22 15.81 5.97
CA GLU A 59 -3.11 14.87 6.11
C GLU A 59 -2.90 14.35 7.53
N ASN A 60 -2.73 15.24 8.52
CA ASN A 60 -2.57 14.86 9.93
C ASN A 60 -3.74 14.04 10.49
N SER A 61 -4.95 14.21 9.96
CA SER A 61 -6.14 13.48 10.42
C SER A 61 -6.34 12.17 9.64
N PHE A 62 -5.81 12.08 8.43
CA PHE A 62 -5.81 10.87 7.60
C PHE A 62 -4.72 9.92 8.09
N PHE A 63 -3.44 10.29 7.96
CA PHE A 63 -2.33 9.45 8.41
C PHE A 63 -2.26 9.30 9.92
N GLY A 64 -2.78 10.26 10.70
CA GLY A 64 -2.92 10.08 12.15
C GLY A 64 -3.83 8.91 12.53
N PHE A 65 -4.91 8.67 11.78
CA PHE A 65 -5.80 7.53 11.99
C PHE A 65 -5.13 6.20 11.61
N PHE A 66 -4.48 6.17 10.45
CA PHE A 66 -3.80 4.97 9.94
C PHE A 66 -2.55 4.61 10.76
N GLY A 67 -1.83 5.61 11.27
CA GLY A 67 -0.71 5.45 12.20
C GLY A 67 -1.15 5.04 13.61
N ALA A 68 -2.33 5.48 14.07
CA ALA A 68 -2.93 4.96 15.30
C ALA A 68 -3.28 3.46 15.15
N LEU A 69 -3.84 3.05 14.02
CA LEU A 69 -4.12 1.63 13.68
C LEU A 69 -2.88 0.80 13.32
N ASP A 70 -1.71 1.41 13.10
CA ASP A 70 -0.54 0.80 12.45
C ASP A 70 -0.87 -0.04 11.20
N ALA A 71 -1.64 0.55 10.28
CA ALA A 71 -2.11 -0.11 9.06
C ALA A 71 -2.02 0.83 7.85
N ASP A 72 -1.64 0.30 6.68
CA ASP A 72 -1.54 1.13 5.48
C ASP A 72 -2.92 1.59 4.96
N PRO A 73 -3.09 2.85 4.53
CA PRO A 73 -4.37 3.33 4.01
C PRO A 73 -4.90 2.53 2.82
N ILE A 74 -4.03 2.10 1.90
CA ILE A 74 -4.41 1.32 0.72
C ILE A 74 -4.81 -0.11 1.13
N ALA A 75 -4.10 -0.71 2.10
CA ALA A 75 -4.45 -2.02 2.65
C ALA A 75 -5.86 -2.05 3.26
N LEU A 76 -6.31 -0.93 3.83
CA LEU A 76 -7.65 -0.76 4.43
C LEU A 76 -8.70 -0.13 3.50
N MET A 77 -8.38 0.12 2.24
CA MET A 77 -9.29 0.82 1.32
C MET A 77 -10.50 -0.02 0.89
N ASP A 78 -11.68 0.59 0.89
CA ASP A 78 -12.88 0.07 0.25
C ASP A 78 -12.93 0.57 -1.21
N PHE A 79 -12.60 -0.32 -2.16
CA PHE A 79 -12.45 0.02 -3.58
C PHE A 79 -13.78 0.32 -4.28
N GLU A 80 -14.85 -0.38 -3.91
CA GLU A 80 -16.17 -0.23 -4.51
C GLU A 80 -16.85 1.04 -4.03
N ARG A 81 -16.95 1.25 -2.71
CA ARG A 81 -17.62 2.40 -2.09
C ARG A 81 -16.88 3.71 -2.33
N SER A 82 -15.55 3.66 -2.46
CA SER A 82 -14.74 4.80 -2.93
C SER A 82 -14.85 5.04 -4.45
N ALA A 83 -15.49 4.12 -5.19
CA ALA A 83 -15.62 4.11 -6.64
C ALA A 83 -14.27 4.27 -7.36
N PHE A 84 -13.26 3.51 -6.91
CA PHE A 84 -11.86 3.71 -7.29
C PHE A 84 -11.63 3.60 -8.80
N ALA A 85 -11.94 2.44 -9.39
CA ALA A 85 -11.75 2.19 -10.83
C ALA A 85 -12.46 3.25 -11.69
N LYS A 86 -13.72 3.58 -11.35
CA LYS A 86 -14.53 4.61 -12.05
C LYS A 86 -13.90 6.02 -12.01
N ASN A 87 -13.09 6.33 -11.01
CA ASN A 87 -12.41 7.61 -10.88
C ASN A 87 -10.90 7.53 -11.20
N PHE A 88 -10.37 6.36 -11.53
CA PHE A 88 -8.92 6.12 -11.55
C PHE A 88 -8.17 7.07 -12.49
N GLY A 89 -8.70 7.35 -13.68
CA GLY A 89 -8.07 8.30 -14.62
C GLY A 89 -7.82 9.70 -14.01
N ARG A 90 -8.76 10.19 -13.18
CA ARG A 90 -8.60 11.46 -12.44
C ARG A 90 -7.59 11.33 -11.30
N PHE A 91 -7.52 10.16 -10.66
CA PHE A 91 -6.55 9.89 -9.61
C PHE A 91 -5.12 9.76 -10.15
N ARG A 92 -4.91 9.03 -11.25
CA ARG A 92 -3.63 8.95 -11.98
C ARG A 92 -3.19 10.32 -12.50
N GLN A 93 -4.08 11.14 -13.02
CA GLN A 93 -3.75 12.53 -13.41
C GLN A 93 -3.23 13.34 -12.22
N ALA A 94 -3.86 13.26 -11.04
CA ALA A 94 -3.36 13.95 -9.86
C ALA A 94 -2.01 13.41 -9.35
N ILE A 95 -1.82 12.08 -9.35
CA ILE A 95 -0.55 11.42 -9.04
C ILE A 95 0.58 11.92 -9.95
N MET A 96 0.33 11.99 -11.26
CA MET A 96 1.37 12.30 -12.26
C MET A 96 1.61 13.81 -12.44
N LEU A 97 0.66 14.68 -12.05
CA LEU A 97 0.71 16.13 -12.25
C LEU A 97 0.67 16.93 -10.92
N ALA A 98 0.92 16.27 -9.77
CA ALA A 98 0.79 16.85 -8.42
C ALA A 98 -0.58 17.56 -8.16
N GLY A 99 -1.64 17.09 -8.81
CA GLY A 99 -2.91 17.80 -8.95
C GLY A 99 -3.79 17.79 -7.70
N LEU A 100 -4.07 18.96 -7.12
CA LEU A 100 -4.71 19.13 -5.80
C LEU A 100 -6.18 18.65 -5.66
N ASN A 101 -6.86 18.24 -6.74
CA ASN A 101 -8.33 18.15 -6.81
C ASN A 101 -8.97 16.75 -6.68
N VAL A 102 -8.26 15.75 -6.14
CA VAL A 102 -8.82 14.39 -5.91
C VAL A 102 -9.68 14.24 -4.64
N GLY A 103 -9.86 15.31 -3.86
CA GLY A 103 -10.79 15.32 -2.73
C GLY A 103 -10.34 14.42 -1.58
N GLY A 104 -11.12 13.38 -1.25
CA GLY A 104 -10.79 12.43 -0.16
C GLY A 104 -9.49 11.66 -0.35
N PHE A 105 -9.00 11.56 -1.59
CA PHE A 105 -7.77 10.83 -1.93
C PHE A 105 -6.50 11.68 -1.87
N ARG A 106 -6.57 12.97 -1.48
CA ARG A 106 -5.42 13.88 -1.54
C ARG A 106 -4.22 13.39 -0.73
N SER A 107 -4.44 12.87 0.48
CA SER A 107 -3.34 12.31 1.29
C SER A 107 -2.74 11.05 0.68
N LEU A 108 -3.54 10.25 -0.06
CA LEU A 108 -3.08 9.02 -0.71
C LEU A 108 -2.04 9.28 -1.81
N THR A 109 -2.01 10.48 -2.40
CA THR A 109 -0.98 10.80 -3.41
C THR A 109 0.41 10.89 -2.79
N ARG A 110 0.56 11.15 -1.48
CA ARG A 110 1.88 11.10 -0.80
C ARG A 110 2.56 9.73 -0.92
N LEU A 111 1.78 8.65 -0.98
CA LEU A 111 2.27 7.28 -1.09
C LEU A 111 2.56 6.87 -2.54
N LEU A 112 1.83 7.43 -3.51
CA LEU A 112 1.79 6.95 -4.90
C LEU A 112 2.35 7.94 -5.94
N GLN A 113 2.62 9.20 -5.60
CA GLN A 113 3.19 10.17 -6.55
C GLN A 113 4.64 9.82 -6.91
N PRO A 114 5.09 10.06 -8.17
CA PRO A 114 6.50 9.90 -8.52
C PRO A 114 7.41 10.82 -7.70
N ALA A 115 8.53 10.29 -7.19
CA ALA A 115 9.47 11.04 -6.37
C ALA A 115 10.90 10.48 -6.44
N GLN A 116 11.91 11.32 -6.19
CA GLN A 116 13.31 10.90 -6.13
C GLN A 116 13.61 10.13 -4.82
N HIS A 117 13.00 10.58 -3.72
CA HIS A 117 13.09 9.94 -2.41
C HIS A 117 11.77 9.22 -2.10
N TRP A 118 11.61 8.03 -2.68
CA TRP A 118 10.47 7.15 -2.44
C TRP A 118 10.96 5.79 -1.88
N PRO A 119 10.29 5.20 -0.88
CA PRO A 119 9.12 5.73 -0.17
C PRO A 119 9.47 6.87 0.81
N ASP A 120 8.45 7.60 1.24
CA ASP A 120 8.61 8.76 2.14
C ASP A 120 8.80 8.30 3.61
N ASN A 121 10.06 8.15 4.03
CA ASN A 121 10.41 7.78 5.40
C ASN A 121 10.04 8.86 6.43
N HIS A 122 10.12 10.15 6.08
CA HIS A 122 9.77 11.22 7.02
C HIS A 122 8.28 11.17 7.39
N LEU A 123 7.42 10.90 6.40
CA LEU A 123 5.99 10.65 6.63
C LEU A 123 5.75 9.39 7.49
N ALA A 124 6.50 8.32 7.27
CA ALA A 124 6.40 7.11 8.07
C ALA A 124 6.82 7.33 9.54
N GLU A 125 7.94 8.01 9.76
CA GLU A 125 8.44 8.39 11.09
C GLU A 125 7.45 9.33 11.82
N LEU A 126 6.87 10.30 11.11
CA LEU A 126 5.95 11.29 11.69
C LEU A 126 4.61 10.68 12.15
N TYR A 127 4.05 9.72 11.39
CA TYR A 127 2.71 9.20 11.66
C TYR A 127 2.68 7.79 12.29
N TYR A 128 3.64 6.93 11.96
CA TYR A 128 3.69 5.55 12.44
C TYR A 128 4.82 5.36 13.48
N GLY A 129 5.90 6.16 13.39
CA GLY A 129 7.06 6.06 14.28
C GLY A 129 8.02 4.95 13.87
N LYS A 130 8.11 4.68 12.56
CA LYS A 130 8.95 3.65 11.92
C LYS A 130 9.34 4.13 10.52
N THR A 131 10.41 3.59 9.95
CA THR A 131 10.72 3.73 8.52
C THR A 131 9.98 2.67 7.69
N TRP A 132 9.98 2.84 6.36
CA TRP A 132 9.50 1.80 5.44
C TRP A 132 10.46 0.62 5.40
N SER A 133 9.94 -0.61 5.46
CA SER A 133 10.66 -1.77 4.95
C SER A 133 10.75 -1.62 3.42
N SER A 134 11.93 -1.85 2.84
CA SER A 134 12.14 -1.82 1.39
C SER A 134 13.03 -2.97 0.93
N ARG A 135 12.85 -3.37 -0.33
CA ARG A 135 13.71 -4.33 -1.05
C ARG A 135 13.88 -3.83 -2.48
N ASP A 136 15.14 -3.72 -2.90
CA ASP A 136 15.53 -3.20 -4.22
C ASP A 136 16.03 -4.34 -5.10
N PHE A 137 15.68 -4.29 -6.38
CA PHE A 137 16.01 -5.30 -7.38
C PHE A 137 16.46 -4.61 -8.68
N GLU A 138 17.54 -5.09 -9.28
CA GLU A 138 18.03 -4.58 -10.56
C GLU A 138 17.63 -5.52 -11.71
N HIS A 139 17.02 -4.92 -12.73
CA HIS A 139 16.84 -5.52 -14.05
C HIS A 139 17.96 -5.02 -14.96
N ASP A 140 18.99 -5.85 -15.13
CA ASP A 140 19.95 -5.70 -16.23
C ASP A 140 19.33 -6.29 -17.52
N ALA A 141 19.21 -5.46 -18.55
CA ALA A 141 18.71 -5.86 -19.86
C ALA A 141 19.67 -6.79 -20.63
N CYS A 142 20.92 -6.95 -20.20
CA CYS A 142 21.83 -7.97 -20.71
C CYS A 142 21.61 -9.35 -20.05
N ALA A 143 21.10 -9.40 -18.81
CA ALA A 143 20.89 -10.64 -18.07
C ALA A 143 19.50 -11.26 -18.32
N ALA A 144 18.47 -10.44 -18.47
CA ALA A 144 17.11 -10.87 -18.81
C ALA A 144 16.44 -9.83 -19.72
N ILE A 145 16.00 -10.22 -20.91
CA ILE A 145 15.39 -9.31 -21.88
C ILE A 145 14.10 -9.90 -22.44
N ASN A 146 13.04 -9.09 -22.46
CA ASN A 146 11.71 -9.44 -22.94
C ASN A 146 11.14 -10.73 -22.29
N SER A 147 11.42 -10.93 -21.00
CA SER A 147 10.98 -12.08 -20.22
C SER A 147 9.91 -11.70 -19.19
N TYR A 148 9.10 -12.68 -18.79
CA TYR A 148 8.37 -12.59 -17.53
C TYR A 148 9.29 -13.03 -16.38
N VAL A 149 9.12 -12.39 -15.23
CA VAL A 149 9.82 -12.73 -13.98
C VAL A 149 8.80 -12.81 -12.84
N THR A 150 9.07 -13.65 -11.85
CA THR A 150 8.23 -13.81 -10.65
C THR A 150 8.89 -13.12 -9.46
N PHE A 151 8.16 -12.22 -8.81
CA PHE A 151 8.50 -11.72 -7.47
C PHE A 151 7.71 -12.51 -6.43
N ARG A 152 8.38 -12.94 -5.36
CA ARG A 152 7.79 -13.65 -4.21
C ARG A 152 7.93 -12.81 -2.96
N LEU A 153 6.83 -12.53 -2.26
CA LEU A 153 6.80 -11.70 -1.06
C LEU A 153 6.36 -12.54 0.17
N GLY A 154 7.16 -12.50 1.24
CA GLY A 154 6.91 -13.23 2.48
C GLY A 154 6.84 -12.31 3.70
N VAL A 155 6.05 -12.71 4.71
CA VAL A 155 6.10 -12.08 6.04
C VAL A 155 7.22 -12.69 6.88
N THR A 156 7.99 -11.87 7.57
CA THR A 156 9.12 -12.29 8.42
C THR A 156 8.69 -12.96 9.73
N ASN A 157 7.40 -12.83 10.11
CA ASN A 157 6.79 -13.50 11.25
C ASN A 157 5.39 -13.98 10.85
N GLU A 158 5.03 -15.24 11.15
CA GLU A 158 3.68 -15.78 10.90
C GLU A 158 2.59 -15.07 11.72
N ASP A 159 2.89 -14.57 12.93
CA ASP A 159 1.90 -13.87 13.79
C ASP A 159 1.34 -12.59 13.15
N GLN A 160 2.08 -11.99 12.22
CA GLN A 160 1.69 -10.73 11.57
C GLN A 160 1.08 -10.94 10.18
N ARG A 161 0.67 -12.17 9.86
CA ARG A 161 0.19 -12.58 8.52
C ARG A 161 -1.26 -12.20 8.24
N ASP A 162 -2.11 -12.23 9.27
CA ASP A 162 -3.51 -11.81 9.18
C ASP A 162 -3.67 -10.28 9.25
N TRP A 163 -2.57 -9.54 9.42
CA TRP A 163 -2.60 -8.08 9.41
C TRP A 163 -2.75 -7.53 7.99
N PRO A 164 -3.66 -6.57 7.73
CA PRO A 164 -3.81 -5.92 6.43
C PRO A 164 -2.51 -5.22 6.01
N ARG A 165 -1.92 -5.69 4.91
CA ARG A 165 -0.63 -5.19 4.38
C ARG A 165 -0.79 -4.66 2.97
N ALA A 166 -0.02 -3.63 2.64
CA ALA A 166 0.21 -3.20 1.27
C ALA A 166 1.70 -3.34 0.93
N TYR A 167 1.98 -3.94 -0.22
CA TYR A 167 3.30 -3.96 -0.85
C TYR A 167 3.23 -3.03 -2.05
N HIS A 168 3.72 -1.81 -1.90
CA HIS A 168 3.79 -0.87 -3.02
C HIS A 168 5.00 -1.20 -3.89
N ILE A 169 4.82 -1.17 -5.20
CA ILE A 169 5.86 -1.48 -6.17
C ILE A 169 6.08 -0.21 -6.99
N SER A 170 7.33 0.27 -7.05
CA SER A 170 7.75 1.35 -7.93
C SER A 170 8.95 0.95 -8.77
N TYR A 171 9.16 1.64 -9.89
CA TYR A 171 10.30 1.41 -10.77
C TYR A 171 11.00 2.74 -11.14
N ARG A 172 12.29 2.64 -11.47
CA ARG A 172 13.13 3.72 -11.99
C ARG A 172 13.88 3.21 -13.22
N ARG A 173 13.89 3.97 -14.33
CA ARG A 173 14.67 3.60 -15.53
C ARG A 173 16.11 4.06 -15.33
N LYS A 174 17.10 3.17 -15.49
CA LYS A 174 18.52 3.52 -15.26
C LYS A 174 19.07 4.54 -16.27
N THR A 175 18.39 4.71 -17.41
CA THR A 175 18.70 5.67 -18.48
C THR A 175 18.00 7.04 -18.34
N ASN A 176 17.10 7.23 -17.37
CA ASN A 176 16.36 8.48 -17.19
C ASN A 176 17.08 9.45 -16.22
N ALA A 177 17.45 10.64 -16.70
CA ALA A 177 18.13 11.67 -15.91
C ALA A 177 17.29 12.24 -14.73
N ASP A 178 15.97 12.06 -14.73
CA ASP A 178 15.09 12.57 -13.67
C ASP A 178 15.22 11.84 -12.32
N GLY A 179 15.73 10.61 -12.31
CA GLY A 179 15.92 9.81 -11.10
C GLY A 179 14.64 9.44 -10.34
N LEU A 180 13.45 9.64 -10.92
CA LEU A 180 12.17 9.44 -10.23
C LEU A 180 11.78 7.96 -10.17
N TRP A 181 11.50 7.48 -8.97
CA TRP A 181 10.66 6.31 -8.75
C TRP A 181 9.24 6.63 -9.22
N ARG A 182 8.64 5.69 -9.95
CA ARG A 182 7.30 5.80 -10.53
C ARG A 182 6.46 4.63 -10.04
N PRO A 183 5.19 4.83 -9.64
CA PRO A 183 4.34 3.73 -9.19
C PRO A 183 4.14 2.72 -10.32
N PHE A 184 4.36 1.45 -10.02
CA PHE A 184 3.97 0.30 -10.86
C PHE A 184 2.62 -0.27 -10.40
N GLY A 185 2.41 -0.33 -9.09
CA GLY A 185 1.16 -0.78 -8.49
C GLY A 185 1.28 -0.96 -6.98
N SER A 186 0.32 -1.67 -6.40
CA SER A 186 0.37 -2.13 -5.02
C SER A 186 -0.36 -3.47 -4.91
N ILE A 187 0.17 -4.39 -4.12
CA ILE A 187 -0.48 -5.66 -3.79
C ILE A 187 -0.95 -5.58 -2.34
N ILE A 188 -2.23 -5.82 -2.14
CA ILE A 188 -2.89 -5.77 -0.84
C ILE A 188 -3.09 -7.20 -0.38
N SER A 189 -2.64 -7.50 0.84
CA SER A 189 -2.84 -8.80 1.49
C SER A 189 -3.78 -8.63 2.67
N ARG A 190 -4.88 -9.39 2.68
CA ARG A 190 -5.88 -9.50 3.76
C ARG A 190 -6.12 -11.00 4.02
N PRO A 191 -6.65 -11.39 5.19
CA PRO A 191 -6.89 -12.82 5.51
C PRO A 191 -7.74 -13.58 4.47
N SER A 192 -8.67 -12.88 3.80
CA SER A 192 -9.63 -13.45 2.85
C SER A 192 -9.27 -13.24 1.37
N GLU A 193 -8.40 -12.29 1.04
CA GLU A 193 -8.13 -11.86 -0.34
C GLU A 193 -6.71 -11.29 -0.54
N LEU A 194 -6.20 -11.50 -1.75
CA LEU A 194 -5.08 -10.78 -2.33
C LEU A 194 -5.62 -9.87 -3.45
N THR A 195 -5.38 -8.56 -3.37
CA THR A 195 -5.87 -7.60 -4.36
C THR A 195 -4.69 -6.83 -4.98
N LEU A 196 -4.47 -7.02 -6.28
CA LEU A 196 -3.55 -6.24 -7.10
C LEU A 196 -4.22 -4.95 -7.58
N VAL A 197 -3.59 -3.82 -7.34
CA VAL A 197 -3.97 -2.49 -7.84
C VAL A 197 -2.84 -1.99 -8.74
N HIS A 198 -3.02 -2.04 -10.06
CA HIS A 198 -1.96 -1.72 -11.03
C HIS A 198 -2.01 -0.26 -11.50
N GLU A 199 -0.89 0.32 -11.96
CA GLU A 199 -0.81 1.76 -12.30
C GLU A 199 -1.71 2.20 -13.47
N ASN A 200 -2.21 1.26 -14.29
CA ASN A 200 -3.22 1.53 -15.33
C ASN A 200 -4.67 1.60 -14.80
N GLY A 201 -4.92 1.27 -13.53
CA GLY A 201 -6.24 1.28 -12.91
C GLY A 201 -6.97 -0.06 -12.93
N ALA A 202 -6.36 -1.12 -13.46
CA ALA A 202 -6.84 -2.47 -13.26
C ALA A 202 -6.76 -2.84 -11.77
N VAL A 203 -7.86 -3.35 -11.25
CA VAL A 203 -7.93 -3.98 -9.93
C VAL A 203 -8.31 -5.44 -10.15
N GLN A 204 -7.51 -6.35 -9.59
CA GLN A 204 -7.73 -7.79 -9.68
C GLN A 204 -7.67 -8.39 -8.28
N SER A 205 -8.65 -9.21 -7.91
CA SER A 205 -8.73 -9.84 -6.59
C SER A 205 -8.77 -11.36 -6.73
N ALA A 206 -7.97 -12.04 -5.90
CA ALA A 206 -7.86 -13.49 -5.84
C ALA A 206 -7.98 -13.96 -4.39
N LYS A 207 -8.50 -15.18 -4.18
CA LYS A 207 -8.44 -15.83 -2.86
C LYS A 207 -7.02 -16.37 -2.61
N PRO A 208 -6.46 -16.26 -1.40
CA PRO A 208 -5.18 -16.90 -1.07
C PRO A 208 -5.29 -18.41 -1.31
N ARG A 209 -4.38 -18.99 -2.11
CA ARG A 209 -4.39 -20.44 -2.42
C ARG A 209 -4.21 -21.30 -1.15
N ALA A 210 -3.38 -20.82 -0.23
CA ALA A 210 -3.29 -21.25 1.16
C ALA A 210 -2.70 -20.08 1.97
N SER A 211 -3.06 -19.94 3.24
CA SER A 211 -2.53 -18.87 4.11
C SER A 211 -1.00 -18.90 4.27
N LYS A 212 -0.37 -20.07 4.10
CA LYS A 212 1.09 -20.25 4.30
C LYS A 212 1.98 -19.97 3.09
N LEU A 213 1.43 -19.73 1.89
CA LEU A 213 2.24 -19.44 0.70
C LEU A 213 2.71 -17.98 0.66
N PRO A 214 3.83 -17.66 -0.03
CA PRO A 214 4.20 -16.29 -0.33
C PRO A 214 3.20 -15.65 -1.30
N VAL A 215 3.12 -14.32 -1.28
CA VAL A 215 2.38 -13.54 -2.27
C VAL A 215 3.25 -13.43 -3.52
N GLU A 216 2.86 -14.14 -4.58
CA GLU A 216 3.55 -14.09 -5.87
C GLU A 216 2.92 -13.04 -6.80
N PHE A 217 3.74 -12.31 -7.57
CA PHE A 217 3.29 -11.55 -8.73
C PHE A 217 4.29 -11.67 -9.88
N ARG A 218 3.79 -11.64 -11.12
CA ARG A 218 4.62 -11.63 -12.33
C ARG A 218 4.59 -10.27 -13.00
N THR A 219 5.72 -9.88 -13.60
CA THR A 219 5.84 -8.67 -14.42
C THR A 219 6.75 -8.93 -15.61
N PHE A 220 6.71 -8.06 -16.62
CA PHE A 220 7.48 -8.18 -17.85
C PHE A 220 8.70 -7.26 -17.82
N PHE A 221 9.89 -7.85 -17.90
CA PHE A 221 11.16 -7.14 -18.03
C PHE A 221 11.42 -6.83 -19.50
N GLY A 222 11.25 -5.56 -19.88
CA GLY A 222 11.35 -5.09 -21.27
C GLY A 222 12.79 -4.93 -21.80
N PRO A 223 12.98 -4.20 -22.91
CA PRO A 223 14.28 -4.07 -23.59
C PRO A 223 15.20 -2.98 -23.00
N SER A 224 15.00 -2.55 -21.75
CA SER A 224 15.74 -1.43 -21.15
C SER A 224 15.88 -1.59 -19.65
N ALA A 225 17.10 -1.41 -19.15
CA ALA A 225 17.44 -1.65 -17.75
C ALA A 225 16.67 -0.74 -16.78
N ALA A 226 16.19 -1.36 -15.69
CA ALA A 226 15.37 -0.71 -14.68
C ALA A 226 15.78 -1.16 -13.27
N GLU A 227 15.44 -0.35 -12.29
CA GLU A 227 15.47 -0.71 -10.88
C GLU A 227 14.02 -0.80 -10.39
N PHE A 228 13.71 -1.83 -9.61
CA PHE A 228 12.43 -2.01 -8.96
C PHE A 228 12.61 -1.91 -7.45
N ARG A 229 11.75 -1.14 -6.78
CA ARG A 229 11.70 -1.04 -5.32
C ARG A 229 10.31 -1.48 -4.85
N ILE A 230 10.31 -2.45 -3.95
CA ILE A 230 9.11 -2.91 -3.25
C ILE A 230 9.20 -2.33 -1.83
N ALA A 231 8.10 -1.74 -1.34
CA ALA A 231 8.04 -1.09 -0.04
C ALA A 231 6.77 -1.44 0.73
N SER A 232 6.88 -1.55 2.06
CA SER A 232 5.75 -1.76 2.98
C SER A 232 6.01 -1.12 4.35
N LEU A 233 4.95 -0.69 5.05
CA LEU A 233 5.03 -0.16 6.43
C LEU A 233 5.36 -1.25 7.47
N HIS A 234 5.30 -2.53 7.08
CA HIS A 234 5.58 -3.66 7.95
C HIS A 234 6.76 -4.47 7.41
N PRO A 235 7.60 -5.10 8.26
CA PRO A 235 8.67 -5.97 7.81
C PRO A 235 8.18 -7.09 6.89
N PHE A 236 8.96 -7.36 5.84
CA PHE A 236 8.71 -8.39 4.84
C PHE A 236 10.03 -8.78 4.18
N ASP A 237 10.07 -9.97 3.60
CA ASP A 237 11.13 -10.42 2.70
C ASP A 237 10.61 -10.55 1.28
N ALA A 238 11.52 -10.41 0.32
CA ALA A 238 11.19 -10.53 -1.09
C ALA A 238 12.32 -11.20 -1.87
N GLN A 239 11.94 -12.03 -2.83
CA GLN A 239 12.80 -12.73 -3.78
C GLN A 239 12.34 -12.40 -5.20
N LEU A 240 13.29 -12.39 -6.14
CA LEU A 240 13.06 -12.25 -7.57
C LEU A 240 13.59 -13.49 -8.28
N ASP A 241 12.70 -14.23 -8.91
CA ASP A 241 12.99 -15.40 -9.72
C ASP A 241 12.97 -14.99 -11.19
N LEU A 242 14.17 -14.97 -11.81
CA LEU A 242 14.41 -14.46 -13.17
C LEU A 242 13.95 -15.43 -14.28
N PHE A 243 13.61 -16.66 -13.92
CA PHE A 243 13.12 -17.69 -14.83
C PHE A 243 11.79 -18.23 -14.27
N ASP A 244 10.75 -18.20 -15.09
CA ASP A 244 9.52 -18.92 -14.79
C ASP A 244 9.81 -20.43 -14.90
N ASP A 245 9.54 -21.15 -13.80
CA ASP A 245 9.64 -22.61 -13.72
C ASP A 245 8.73 -23.25 -14.78
N PRO A 246 9.27 -24.10 -15.70
CA PRO A 246 8.51 -24.69 -16.79
C PRO A 246 7.41 -25.66 -16.33
N GLU A 247 7.40 -26.11 -15.08
CA GLU A 247 6.31 -26.93 -14.53
C GLU A 247 5.11 -26.07 -14.06
N VAL A 248 5.26 -24.76 -13.90
CA VAL A 248 4.22 -23.85 -13.38
C VAL A 248 3.37 -23.24 -14.50
N ALA A 249 2.40 -24.03 -14.99
CA ALA A 249 1.43 -23.59 -15.98
C ALA A 249 0.59 -22.38 -15.51
N LEU A 250 0.70 -21.24 -16.21
CA LEU A 250 -0.14 -20.06 -15.98
C LEU A 250 -1.51 -20.20 -16.65
N VAL A 251 -2.56 -19.93 -15.88
CA VAL A 251 -3.91 -19.66 -16.41
C VAL A 251 -4.13 -18.15 -16.37
N PHE A 252 -4.10 -17.51 -17.53
CA PHE A 252 -4.54 -16.12 -17.68
C PHE A 252 -6.06 -16.09 -17.89
N ALA A 253 -6.76 -15.23 -17.15
CA ALA A 253 -8.09 -14.77 -17.54
C ALA A 253 -7.92 -13.63 -18.57
N GLY A 254 -8.57 -13.77 -19.73
CA GLY A 254 -8.64 -12.75 -20.78
C GLY A 254 -9.82 -11.80 -20.62
#